data_AF-A0A6A3FEZ6-F1
#
_entry.id   AF-A0A6A3FEZ6-F1
#
_cell.length_a   1.000
_cell.length_b   1.000
_cell.length_c   1.000
_cell.angle_alpha   90.00
_cell.angle_beta   90.00
_cell.angle_gamma   90.00
#
_symmetry.space_group_name_H-M   'P 1'
#
loop_
_entity.id
_entity.type
_entity.pdbx_description
1 polymer ?
#
loop_
_entity_poly.entity_id
_entity_poly.type
_entity_poly.pdbx_seq_one_letter_code
_entity_poly.pdbx_strand_id
1 'polypeptide(L)'
;MGDILLSEGVMERLGYNAQALLDQARSISGVYDMDEDEAPPGVCSVLAYAAATSIHPEPTPEEKELQPGKEQRCFPDIDDTQDREEARALEWGIIEGKLDEAANLGCSSEFRAKLAELLSEYRDVFRIKLGQDPPVDMSPFKVTLKPDAVPVRCKARHYAPEDRAFMKKHVQELIDAGLCYRNPHRSGARRL
;
A
#
# COMPACT_ATOMS: atom_id res chain seq x y z
N MET A 1 -29.67 -13.96 9.07
CA MET A 1 -28.44 -14.55 8.48
C MET A 1 -27.40 -13.46 8.55
N GLY A 2 -26.23 -13.72 9.11
CA GLY A 2 -25.17 -12.71 9.17
C GLY A 2 -24.48 -12.58 7.82
N ASP A 3 -24.12 -11.36 7.45
CA ASP A 3 -23.33 -11.11 6.26
C ASP A 3 -21.91 -11.65 6.47
N ILE A 4 -21.41 -12.43 5.51
CA ILE A 4 -20.04 -12.95 5.52
C ILE A 4 -19.19 -12.02 4.68
N LEU A 5 -18.22 -11.35 5.30
CA LEU A 5 -17.22 -10.57 4.59
C LEU A 5 -16.14 -11.52 4.06
N LEU A 6 -16.01 -11.59 2.74
CA LEU A 6 -14.98 -12.37 2.07
C LEU A 6 -13.86 -11.44 1.59
N SER A 7 -12.62 -11.80 1.88
CA SER A 7 -11.48 -11.04 1.41
C SER A 7 -11.21 -11.28 -0.09
N GLU A 8 -10.60 -10.31 -0.77
CA GLU A 8 -10.34 -10.37 -2.23
C GLU A 8 -9.70 -11.69 -2.70
N GLY A 9 -8.64 -12.15 -2.05
CA GLY A 9 -8.00 -13.41 -2.46
C GLY A 9 -8.79 -14.68 -2.08
N VAL A 10 -9.71 -14.62 -1.10
CA VAL A 10 -10.67 -15.71 -0.87
C VAL A 10 -11.68 -15.77 -2.02
N MET A 11 -12.14 -14.61 -2.50
CA MET A 11 -12.98 -14.53 -3.69
C MET A 11 -12.27 -15.09 -4.94
N GLU A 12 -11.00 -14.76 -5.16
CA GLU A 12 -10.20 -15.30 -6.28
C GLU A 12 -10.12 -16.83 -6.23
N ARG A 13 -9.86 -17.42 -5.05
CA ARG A 13 -9.83 -18.89 -4.87
C ARG A 13 -11.17 -19.55 -5.16
N LEU A 14 -12.26 -18.86 -4.87
CA LEU A 14 -13.62 -19.30 -5.18
C LEU A 14 -13.99 -19.08 -6.65
N GLY A 15 -13.07 -18.59 -7.47
CA GLY A 15 -13.27 -18.33 -8.90
C GLY A 15 -13.93 -16.99 -9.20
N TYR A 16 -14.08 -16.12 -8.21
CA TYR A 16 -14.62 -14.78 -8.38
C TYR A 16 -13.49 -13.77 -8.59
N ASN A 17 -13.62 -12.95 -9.63
CA ASN A 17 -12.76 -11.80 -9.81
C ASN A 17 -13.49 -10.57 -9.27
N ALA A 18 -12.96 -9.97 -8.20
CA ALA A 18 -13.57 -8.80 -7.55
C ALA A 18 -13.77 -7.64 -8.53
N GLN A 19 -12.79 -7.42 -9.42
CA GLN A 19 -12.86 -6.37 -10.43
C GLN A 19 -13.95 -6.65 -11.47
N ALA A 20 -14.08 -7.88 -11.94
CA ALA A 20 -15.14 -8.28 -12.87
C ALA A 20 -16.54 -8.13 -12.25
N LEU A 21 -16.68 -8.43 -10.95
CA LEU A 21 -17.91 -8.21 -10.20
C LEU A 21 -18.24 -6.71 -10.08
N LEU A 22 -17.24 -5.88 -9.80
CA LEU A 22 -17.41 -4.43 -9.73
C LEU A 22 -17.74 -3.82 -11.10
N ASP A 23 -17.11 -4.29 -12.17
CA ASP A 23 -17.40 -3.86 -13.53
C ASP A 23 -18.81 -4.26 -13.97
N GLN A 24 -19.24 -5.47 -13.60
CA GLN A 24 -20.62 -5.92 -13.82
C GLN A 24 -21.61 -5.08 -13.00
N ALA A 25 -21.32 -4.82 -11.73
CA ALA A 25 -22.17 -3.97 -10.89
C ALA A 25 -22.30 -2.56 -11.47
N ARG A 26 -21.18 -1.98 -11.95
CA ARG A 26 -21.15 -0.67 -12.60
C ARG A 26 -21.98 -0.61 -13.90
N SER A 27 -22.08 -1.74 -14.61
CA SER A 27 -22.94 -1.85 -15.79
C SER A 27 -24.44 -1.84 -15.44
N ILE A 28 -24.79 -2.27 -14.22
CA ILE A 28 -26.16 -2.33 -13.71
C ILE A 28 -26.55 -1.00 -13.07
N SER A 29 -25.68 -0.41 -12.24
CA SER A 29 -25.84 0.92 -11.68
C SER A 29 -24.56 1.75 -11.89
N GLY A 30 -24.67 2.79 -12.73
CA GLY A 30 -23.56 3.71 -12.99
C GLY A 30 -23.24 4.64 -11.80
N VAL A 31 -24.15 4.71 -10.83
CA VAL A 31 -24.01 5.48 -9.59
C VAL A 31 -24.10 4.49 -8.43
N TYR A 32 -23.06 4.47 -7.62
CA TYR A 32 -23.05 3.75 -6.35
C TYR A 32 -23.81 4.62 -5.35
N ASP A 33 -25.14 4.49 -5.35
CA ASP A 33 -26.00 5.27 -4.47
C ASP A 33 -26.09 4.58 -3.12
N MET A 34 -25.28 5.04 -2.16
CA MET A 34 -25.27 4.55 -0.78
C MET A 34 -26.27 5.32 0.09
N ASP A 35 -27.06 6.25 -0.49
CA ASP A 35 -27.96 7.11 0.27
C ASP A 35 -29.24 6.38 0.71
N GLU A 36 -29.60 5.25 0.07
CA GLU A 36 -30.80 4.47 0.42
C GLU A 36 -30.57 3.40 1.51
N ASP A 37 -29.32 3.14 1.93
CA ASP A 37 -29.04 2.25 3.05
C ASP A 37 -29.30 2.96 4.38
N GLU A 38 -30.54 2.91 4.86
CA GLU A 38 -30.84 3.23 6.26
C GLU A 38 -30.09 2.25 7.17
N ALA A 39 -28.96 2.69 7.70
CA ALA A 39 -28.23 1.95 8.73
C ALA A 39 -29.22 1.60 9.87
N PRO A 40 -29.35 0.31 10.24
CA PRO A 40 -30.26 -0.06 11.32
C PRO A 40 -29.92 0.75 12.58
N PRO A 41 -30.91 1.13 13.39
CA PRO A 41 -30.67 1.89 14.60
C PRO A 41 -29.69 1.12 15.51
N GLY A 42 -28.49 1.68 15.69
CA GLY A 42 -27.40 1.08 16.47
C GLY A 42 -26.11 0.80 15.70
N VAL A 43 -26.10 0.95 14.36
CA VAL A 43 -24.89 0.75 13.56
C VAL A 43 -24.25 2.12 13.28
N CYS A 44 -23.22 2.48 14.05
CA CYS A 44 -22.35 3.61 13.71
C CYS A 44 -21.70 3.32 12.35
N SER A 45 -22.09 4.06 11.32
CA SER A 45 -21.46 4.12 10.01
C SER A 45 -20.11 4.83 10.08
N VAL A 46 -19.16 4.19 10.75
CA VAL A 46 -17.73 4.39 10.55
C VAL A 46 -17.14 3.00 10.63
N LEU A 47 -16.61 2.50 9.50
CA LEU A 47 -15.79 1.30 9.44
C LEU A 47 -14.54 1.50 10.31
N ALA A 48 -14.73 1.35 11.62
CA ALA A 48 -13.73 1.18 12.64
C ALA A 48 -13.88 -0.25 13.17
N TYR A 49 -13.81 -1.22 12.25
CA TYR A 49 -13.93 -2.65 12.58
C TYR A 49 -12.74 -3.17 13.42
N ALA A 50 -11.74 -2.32 13.71
CA ALA A 50 -10.58 -2.68 14.52
C ALA A 50 -10.73 -2.36 16.02
N ALA A 51 -11.71 -1.55 16.46
CA ALA A 51 -11.66 -0.98 17.81
C ALA A 51 -12.63 -1.58 18.85
N ALA A 52 -13.68 -2.30 18.44
CA ALA A 52 -14.78 -2.66 19.36
C ALA A 52 -14.83 -4.13 19.79
N THR A 53 -14.20 -5.04 19.05
CA THR A 53 -14.11 -6.46 19.44
C THR A 53 -12.66 -6.83 19.68
N SER A 54 -12.34 -7.16 20.94
CA SER A 54 -11.09 -7.84 21.34
C SER A 54 -10.95 -9.26 20.79
N ILE A 55 -11.66 -9.55 19.70
CA ILE A 55 -11.64 -10.78 18.94
C ILE A 55 -11.31 -10.32 17.53
N HIS A 56 -10.02 -10.25 17.21
CA HIS A 56 -9.63 -10.39 15.82
C HIS A 56 -10.02 -11.82 15.45
N PRO A 57 -10.96 -12.04 14.51
CA PRO A 57 -11.14 -13.39 14.00
C PRO A 57 -9.78 -13.83 13.48
N GLU A 58 -9.27 -14.93 14.03
CA GLU A 58 -8.03 -15.54 13.56
C GLU A 58 -8.19 -15.71 12.05
N PRO A 59 -7.31 -15.08 11.24
CA PRO A 59 -7.43 -15.15 9.80
C PRO A 59 -7.42 -16.62 9.39
N THR A 60 -8.29 -16.99 8.47
CA THR A 60 -8.35 -18.38 8.01
C THR A 60 -6.99 -18.75 7.38
N PRO A 61 -6.63 -20.05 7.31
CA PRO A 61 -5.38 -20.46 6.67
C PRO A 61 -5.20 -19.86 5.27
N GLU A 62 -6.29 -19.74 4.51
CA GLU A 62 -6.31 -19.12 3.19
C GLU A 62 -6.03 -17.62 3.25
N GLU A 63 -6.57 -16.90 4.23
CA GLU A 63 -6.30 -15.47 4.43
C GLU A 63 -4.86 -15.22 4.90
N LYS A 64 -4.32 -16.09 5.76
CA LYS A 64 -2.91 -16.01 6.21
C LYS A 64 -1.93 -16.11 5.05
N GLU A 65 -2.24 -16.92 4.03
CA GLU A 65 -1.41 -17.03 2.81
C GLU A 65 -1.46 -15.77 1.93
N LEU A 66 -2.52 -14.95 2.05
CA LEU A 66 -2.76 -13.77 1.21
C LEU A 66 -2.40 -12.45 1.91
N GLN A 67 -2.37 -12.44 3.24
CA GLN A 67 -2.00 -11.30 4.07
C GLN A 67 -0.65 -10.66 3.70
N PRO A 68 0.43 -11.41 3.47
CA PRO A 68 1.73 -10.83 3.15
C PRO A 68 1.68 -9.92 1.92
N GLY A 69 0.95 -10.34 0.87
CA GLY A 69 0.80 -9.55 -0.35
C GLY A 69 -0.03 -8.27 -0.18
N LYS A 70 -0.99 -8.27 0.76
CA LYS A 70 -1.81 -7.10 1.08
C LYS A 70 -1.07 -6.08 1.94
N GLU A 71 -0.32 -6.56 2.93
CA GLU A 71 0.50 -5.71 3.79
C GLU A 71 1.59 -5.02 2.98
N GLN A 72 2.27 -5.74 2.08
CA GLN A 72 3.29 -5.17 1.20
C GLN A 72 2.75 -4.06 0.28
N ARG A 73 1.50 -4.16 -0.19
CA ARG A 73 0.87 -3.12 -1.02
C ARG A 73 0.64 -1.82 -0.24
N CYS A 74 0.29 -1.92 1.04
CA CYS A 74 0.01 -0.78 1.90
C CYS A 74 1.28 -0.20 2.53
N PHE A 75 2.25 -1.07 2.82
CA PHE A 75 3.50 -0.75 3.50
C PHE A 75 4.64 -1.40 2.72
N PRO A 76 5.13 -0.74 1.64
CA PRO A 76 6.25 -1.27 0.88
C PRO A 76 7.49 -1.35 1.77
N ASP A 77 8.28 -2.40 1.57
CA ASP A 77 9.59 -2.53 2.22
C ASP A 77 10.48 -1.35 1.84
N ILE A 78 11.25 -0.87 2.82
CA ILE A 78 12.22 0.19 2.67
C ILE A 78 13.61 -0.44 2.59
N ASP A 79 14.43 -0.03 1.61
CA ASP A 79 15.81 -0.48 1.53
C ASP A 79 16.72 0.35 2.42
N ASP A 80 16.94 -0.13 3.64
CA ASP A 80 17.82 0.50 4.63
C ASP A 80 19.32 0.30 4.31
N THR A 81 19.65 -0.75 3.55
CA THR A 81 21.02 -1.25 3.36
C THR A 81 21.75 -0.63 2.18
N GLN A 82 21.03 -0.05 1.23
CA GLN A 82 21.60 0.67 0.09
C GLN A 82 22.53 -0.17 -0.79
N ASP A 83 22.44 -1.52 -0.76
CA ASP A 83 23.21 -2.34 -1.71
C ASP A 83 22.57 -2.25 -3.08
N ARG A 84 22.96 -1.19 -3.78
CA ARG A 84 22.47 -0.86 -5.10
C ARG A 84 22.81 -1.95 -6.11
N GLU A 85 23.83 -2.77 -5.90
CA GLU A 85 24.22 -3.82 -6.84
C GLU A 85 23.40 -5.09 -6.63
N GLU A 86 23.20 -5.51 -5.38
CA GLU A 86 22.32 -6.64 -5.04
C GLU A 86 20.86 -6.35 -5.42
N ALA A 87 20.35 -5.17 -5.07
CA ALA A 87 18.99 -4.75 -5.42
C ALA A 87 18.80 -4.74 -6.95
N ARG A 88 19.78 -4.20 -7.68
CA ARG A 88 19.80 -4.24 -9.13
C ARG A 88 19.75 -5.68 -9.64
N ALA A 89 20.63 -6.56 -9.17
CA ALA A 89 20.68 -7.94 -9.63
C ALA A 89 19.33 -8.65 -9.43
N LEU A 90 18.67 -8.42 -8.29
CA LEU A 90 17.34 -8.92 -8.01
C LEU A 90 16.28 -8.36 -8.97
N GLU A 91 16.25 -7.05 -9.19
CA GLU A 91 15.35 -6.38 -10.16
C GLU A 91 15.50 -6.99 -11.56
N TRP A 92 16.73 -7.21 -12.00
CA TRP A 92 16.99 -7.80 -13.32
C TRP A 92 16.57 -9.26 -13.40
N GLY A 93 16.79 -10.05 -12.35
CA GLY A 93 16.31 -11.44 -12.31
C GLY A 93 14.79 -11.54 -12.45
N ILE A 94 14.04 -10.59 -11.86
CA ILE A 94 12.57 -10.53 -12.03
C ILE A 94 12.20 -10.16 -13.47
N ILE A 95 12.86 -9.16 -14.04
CA ILE A 95 12.65 -8.73 -15.43
C ILE A 95 12.92 -9.88 -16.40
N GLU A 96 14.02 -10.61 -16.22
CA GLU A 96 14.39 -11.75 -17.04
C GLU A 96 13.35 -12.88 -16.94
N GLY A 97 12.88 -13.19 -15.72
CA GLY A 97 11.79 -14.14 -15.53
C GLY A 97 10.49 -13.74 -16.27
N LYS A 98 10.18 -12.43 -16.31
CA LYS A 98 9.03 -11.91 -17.07
C LYS A 98 9.22 -11.98 -18.59
N LEU A 99 10.45 -11.79 -19.07
CA LEU A 99 10.78 -11.98 -20.48
C LEU A 99 10.64 -13.45 -20.91
N ASP A 100 11.01 -14.38 -20.04
CA ASP A 100 10.86 -15.81 -20.28
C ASP A 100 9.39 -16.26 -20.25
N GLU A 101 8.60 -15.71 -19.32
CA GLU A 101 7.15 -15.89 -19.29
C GLU A 101 6.51 -15.43 -20.62
N ALA A 102 6.90 -14.25 -21.11
CA ALA A 102 6.42 -13.75 -22.40
C ALA A 102 6.83 -14.67 -23.56
N ALA A 103 8.06 -15.18 -23.56
CA ALA A 103 8.55 -16.14 -24.56
C ALA A 103 7.71 -17.43 -24.58
N ASN A 104 7.40 -17.97 -23.41
CA ASN A 104 6.56 -19.17 -23.26
C ASN A 104 5.12 -18.94 -23.76
N LEU A 105 4.63 -17.71 -23.71
CA LEU A 105 3.32 -17.31 -24.25
C LEU A 105 3.33 -17.06 -25.78
N GLY A 106 4.46 -17.30 -26.46
CA GLY A 106 4.56 -17.21 -27.92
C GLY A 106 5.13 -15.90 -28.45
N CYS A 107 5.78 -15.10 -27.59
CA CYS A 107 6.56 -13.94 -28.01
C CYS A 107 7.69 -14.33 -28.98
N SER A 108 7.88 -13.55 -30.05
CA SER A 108 8.97 -13.77 -31.00
C SER A 108 10.34 -13.41 -30.39
N SER A 109 11.40 -14.07 -30.85
CA SER A 109 12.77 -13.80 -30.39
C SER A 109 13.19 -12.34 -30.61
N GLU A 110 12.79 -11.75 -31.74
CA GLU A 110 13.06 -10.34 -32.05
C GLU A 110 12.36 -9.38 -31.09
N PHE A 111 11.10 -9.67 -30.73
CA PHE A 111 10.35 -8.84 -29.79
C PHE A 111 10.93 -8.97 -28.37
N ARG A 112 11.26 -10.18 -27.94
CA ARG A 112 11.93 -10.42 -26.65
C ARG A 112 13.25 -9.66 -26.55
N ALA A 113 14.08 -9.68 -27.60
CA ALA A 113 15.35 -8.97 -27.62
C ALA A 113 15.17 -7.45 -27.47
N LYS A 114 14.22 -6.87 -28.22
CA LYS A 114 13.88 -5.44 -28.10
C LYS A 114 13.33 -5.08 -26.73
N LEU A 115 12.49 -5.94 -26.16
CA LEU A 115 11.92 -5.72 -24.83
C LEU A 115 13.00 -5.79 -23.75
N ALA A 116 13.96 -6.72 -23.87
CA ALA A 116 15.08 -6.82 -22.96
C ALA A 116 15.99 -5.59 -23.03
N GLU A 117 16.27 -5.07 -24.23
CA GLU A 117 17.03 -3.82 -24.42
C GLU A 117 16.33 -2.64 -23.74
N LEU A 118 15.03 -2.48 -23.97
CA LEU A 118 14.23 -1.41 -23.37
C LEU A 118 14.20 -1.50 -21.84
N LEU A 119 13.96 -2.69 -21.29
CA LEU A 119 13.91 -2.88 -19.83
C LEU A 119 15.30 -2.74 -19.18
N SER A 120 16.38 -2.96 -19.94
CA SER A 120 17.75 -2.68 -19.49
C SER A 120 18.03 -1.18 -19.44
N GLU A 121 17.59 -0.44 -20.47
CA GLU A 121 17.73 1.01 -20.56
C GLU A 121 16.96 1.73 -19.43
N TYR A 122 15.69 1.37 -19.23
CA TYR A 122 14.80 1.97 -18.22
C TYR A 122 14.74 1.16 -16.93
N ARG A 123 15.82 0.47 -16.57
CA ARG A 123 15.87 -0.39 -15.38
C ARG A 123 15.63 0.40 -14.09
N ASP A 124 16.07 1.66 -14.05
CA ASP A 124 15.93 2.56 -12.91
C ASP A 124 14.48 2.99 -12.62
N VAL A 125 13.55 2.77 -13.56
CA VAL A 125 12.11 3.02 -13.38
C VAL A 125 11.46 1.98 -12.46
N PHE A 126 12.04 0.78 -12.37
CA PHE A 126 11.47 -0.31 -11.58
C PHE A 126 12.16 -0.41 -10.21
N ARG A 127 11.35 -0.54 -9.15
CA ARG A 127 11.82 -0.73 -7.78
C ARG A 127 11.02 -1.83 -7.10
N ILE A 128 11.73 -2.73 -6.42
CA ILE A 128 11.11 -3.77 -5.57
C ILE A 128 10.85 -3.22 -4.16
N LYS A 129 11.79 -2.41 -3.66
CA LYS A 129 11.75 -1.76 -2.37
C LYS A 129 11.81 -0.25 -2.54
N LEU A 130 11.19 0.48 -1.63
CA LEU A 130 11.29 1.93 -1.58
C LEU A 130 12.70 2.32 -1.14
N GLY A 131 13.49 2.84 -2.08
CA GLY A 131 14.86 3.29 -1.85
C GLY A 131 14.95 4.80 -1.60
N GLN A 132 16.15 5.25 -1.28
CA GLN A 132 16.52 6.68 -1.28
C GLN A 132 16.79 7.17 -2.71
N ASP A 133 15.81 7.02 -3.60
CA ASP A 133 15.91 7.64 -4.92
C ASP A 133 15.92 9.16 -4.74
N PRO A 134 16.73 9.91 -5.53
CA PRO A 134 16.77 11.35 -5.41
C PRO A 134 15.37 11.92 -5.68
N PRO A 135 14.99 13.00 -4.97
CA PRO A 135 13.73 13.66 -5.27
C PRO A 135 13.73 14.08 -6.74
N VAL A 136 12.54 14.04 -7.34
CA VAL A 136 12.31 14.57 -8.68
C VAL A 136 12.90 15.97 -8.78
N ASP A 137 13.54 16.29 -9.90
CA ASP A 137 14.11 17.62 -10.18
C ASP A 137 12.98 18.64 -10.37
N MET A 138 12.44 19.08 -9.25
CA MET A 138 11.35 20.04 -9.16
C MET A 138 11.51 20.89 -7.91
N SER A 139 11.06 22.15 -8.01
CA SER A 139 11.06 23.04 -6.85
C SER A 139 10.21 22.46 -5.71
N PRO A 140 10.61 22.63 -4.44
CA PRO A 140 9.85 22.14 -3.31
C PRO A 140 8.41 22.67 -3.33
N PHE A 141 7.46 21.78 -3.05
CA PHE A 141 6.05 22.14 -2.99
C PHE A 141 5.79 23.13 -1.85
N LYS A 142 5.20 24.29 -2.18
CA LYS A 142 4.83 25.33 -1.21
C LYS A 142 3.32 25.33 -1.00
N VAL A 143 2.89 24.92 0.19
CA VAL A 143 1.48 24.97 0.59
C VAL A 143 1.08 26.42 0.85
N THR A 144 0.07 26.92 0.14
CA THR A 144 -0.56 28.23 0.41
C THR A 144 -1.75 28.05 1.33
N LEU A 145 -1.74 28.74 2.47
CA LEU A 145 -2.86 28.74 3.39
C LEU A 145 -3.90 29.78 2.98
N LYS A 146 -5.17 29.53 3.30
CA LYS A 146 -6.21 30.56 3.19
C LYS A 146 -5.87 31.74 4.11
N PRO A 147 -6.22 33.00 3.75
CA PRO A 147 -5.85 34.19 4.52
C PRO A 147 -6.17 34.12 6.02
N ASP A 148 -7.31 33.50 6.36
CA ASP A 148 -7.80 33.40 7.75
C ASP A 148 -7.57 32.01 8.37
N ALA A 149 -6.65 31.21 7.82
CA ALA A 149 -6.36 29.88 8.33
C ALA A 149 -5.66 29.95 9.69
N VAL A 150 -6.26 29.31 10.70
CA VAL A 150 -5.70 29.22 12.05
C VAL A 150 -5.12 27.81 12.26
N PRO A 151 -3.87 27.68 12.75
CA PRO A 151 -3.30 26.36 13.06
C PRO A 151 -4.06 25.69 14.20
N VAL A 152 -4.51 24.45 13.98
CA VAL A 152 -5.22 23.65 14.98
C VAL A 152 -4.30 22.53 15.47
N ARG A 153 -4.21 22.38 16.80
CA ARG A 153 -3.49 21.26 17.42
C ARG A 153 -4.49 20.18 17.86
N CYS A 154 -4.51 19.07 17.14
CA CYS A 154 -5.29 17.89 17.51
C CYS A 154 -4.63 17.13 18.67
N LYS A 155 -5.46 16.54 19.56
CA LYS A 155 -4.98 15.60 20.58
C LYS A 155 -4.50 14.31 19.91
N ALA A 156 -3.46 13.69 20.45
CA ALA A 156 -3.00 12.39 19.98
C ALA A 156 -4.08 11.32 20.22
N ARG A 157 -4.25 10.40 19.27
CA ARG A 157 -5.17 9.28 19.41
C ARG A 157 -4.55 8.22 20.32
N HIS A 158 -5.41 7.50 21.05
CA HIS A 158 -5.02 6.30 21.77
C HIS A 158 -5.05 5.11 20.81
N TYR A 159 -3.94 4.38 20.75
CA TYR A 159 -3.76 3.18 19.92
C TYR A 159 -3.45 1.99 20.81
N ALA A 160 -3.81 0.78 20.35
CA ALA A 160 -3.46 -0.45 21.04
C ALA A 160 -1.93 -0.64 21.09
N PRO A 161 -1.39 -1.41 22.05
CA PRO A 161 0.05 -1.62 22.17
C PRO A 161 0.71 -2.14 20.90
N GLU A 162 0.04 -3.04 20.18
CA GLU A 162 0.50 -3.65 18.93
C GLU A 162 0.61 -2.61 17.81
N ASP A 163 -0.46 -1.84 17.57
CA ASP A 163 -0.47 -0.72 16.62
C ASP A 163 0.64 0.29 16.91
N ARG A 164 0.85 0.60 18.20
CA ARG A 164 1.92 1.53 18.61
C ARG A 164 3.30 0.99 18.32
N ALA A 165 3.51 -0.31 18.50
CA ALA A 165 4.78 -0.96 18.18
C ALA A 165 5.04 -0.92 16.68
N PHE A 166 4.02 -1.26 15.87
CA PHE A 166 4.08 -1.14 14.42
C PHE A 166 4.40 0.29 13.96
N MET A 167 3.61 1.28 14.39
CA MET A 167 3.83 2.68 14.03
C MET A 167 5.22 3.16 14.43
N LYS A 168 5.73 2.75 15.59
CA LYS A 168 7.07 3.13 16.04
C LYS A 168 8.15 2.53 15.13
N LYS A 169 8.03 1.25 14.76
CA LYS A 169 8.96 0.57 13.86
C LYS A 169 8.94 1.24 12.48
N HIS A 170 7.75 1.39 11.90
CA HIS A 170 7.60 1.93 10.54
C HIS A 170 8.06 3.40 10.43
N VAL A 171 7.75 4.24 11.42
CA VAL A 171 8.25 5.63 11.45
C VAL A 171 9.77 5.68 11.58
N GLN A 172 10.39 4.71 12.26
CA GLN A 172 11.84 4.64 12.37
C GLN A 172 12.47 4.30 11.01
N GLU A 173 11.93 3.32 10.27
CA GLU A 173 12.35 2.99 8.90
C GLU A 173 12.26 4.22 7.98
N LEU A 174 11.17 4.99 8.06
CA LEU A 174 11.02 6.24 7.29
C LEU A 174 12.04 7.33 7.66
N ILE A 175 12.47 7.40 8.92
CA ILE A 175 13.50 8.36 9.38
C ILE A 175 14.87 7.92 8.87
N ASP A 176 15.17 6.62 8.98
CA ASP A 176 16.45 6.05 8.54
C ASP A 176 16.59 6.15 7.02
N ALA A 177 15.47 6.04 6.29
CA ALA A 177 15.38 6.33 4.85
C ALA A 177 15.40 7.83 4.49
N GLY A 178 15.42 8.75 5.46
CA GLY A 178 15.44 10.20 5.19
C GLY A 178 14.13 10.77 4.64
N LEU A 179 13.05 10.00 4.62
CA LEU A 179 11.73 10.41 4.14
C LEU A 179 10.97 11.25 5.19
N CYS A 180 11.32 11.10 6.46
CA CYS A 180 10.76 11.84 7.58
C CYS A 180 11.84 12.43 8.47
N TYR A 181 11.54 13.56 9.13
CA TYR A 181 12.42 14.15 10.13
C TYR A 181 11.63 14.69 11.31
N ARG A 182 12.30 14.81 12.45
CA ARG A 182 11.70 15.36 13.67
C ARG A 182 11.64 16.88 13.58
N ASN A 183 10.44 17.45 13.51
CA ASN A 183 10.26 18.90 13.48
C ASN A 183 10.74 19.56 14.81
N PRO A 184 11.81 20.40 14.79
CA PRO A 184 12.37 21.01 15.99
C PRO A 184 11.50 22.14 16.56
N HIS A 185 10.61 22.72 15.76
CA HIS A 185 9.72 23.81 16.17
C HIS A 185 8.46 23.33 16.92
N ARG A 186 8.39 22.03 17.24
CA ARG A 186 7.36 21.47 18.11
C ARG A 186 7.59 21.93 19.55
N SER A 187 6.96 23.02 19.95
CA SER A 187 6.86 23.45 21.34
C SER A 187 6.20 22.35 22.19
N GLY A 188 7.02 21.49 22.82
CA GLY A 188 6.59 20.46 23.76
C GLY A 188 7.19 19.05 23.62
N ALA A 189 8.37 18.87 23.02
CA ALA A 189 9.10 17.60 23.13
C ALA A 189 9.83 17.51 24.48
N ARG A 190 9.16 17.03 25.53
CA ARG A 190 9.85 16.40 26.66
C ARG A 190 10.61 15.20 26.11
N ARG A 191 11.91 15.11 26.41
CA ARG A 191 12.74 13.93 26.16
C ARG A 191 12.04 12.72 26.78
N LEU A 192 11.76 11.72 25.95
CA LEU A 192 11.57 10.33 26.37
C LEU A 192 12.75 9.57 25.81
#